data_AF-A0A370CI00-F1
#
_entry.id   AF-A0A370CI00-F1
#
_cell.length_a   1.000
_cell.length_b   1.000
_cell.length_c   1.000
_cell.angle_alpha   90.00
_cell.angle_beta   90.00
_cell.angle_gamma   90.00
#
_symmetry.space_group_name_H-M   'P 1'
#
loop_
_entity.id
_entity.type
_entity.pdbx_description
1 polymer ?
#
loop_
_entity_poly.entity_id
_entity_poly.type
_entity_poly.pdbx_seq_one_letter_code
_entity_poly.pdbx_strand_id
1 'polypeptide(L)'
;MKRWLILIFPLLVNSAYAMTNPASVYCLRHGGELKIMKGAAGGAVGGICVFHNKSYCEEWSYSRGICKSSEYYLPERRIGTNYCFAQLVNKNLIIYLCKAK
;
A
#
# COMPACT_ATOMS: atom_id res chain seq x y z
N MET A 1 18.42 42.67 39.10
CA MET A 1 17.99 41.40 39.75
C MET A 1 16.55 41.09 39.36
N LYS A 2 16.35 40.24 38.36
CA LYS A 2 15.14 39.40 38.18
C LYS A 2 15.42 38.46 37.02
N ARG A 3 16.04 37.31 37.32
CA ARG A 3 16.07 36.16 36.43
C ARG A 3 14.62 35.72 36.25
N TRP A 4 14.02 36.02 35.11
CA TRP A 4 12.77 35.39 34.70
C TRP A 4 13.10 33.93 34.38
N LEU A 5 12.82 33.06 35.35
CA LEU A 5 12.79 31.62 35.15
C LEU A 5 11.62 31.32 34.22
N ILE A 6 11.88 31.32 32.92
CA ILE A 6 10.98 30.75 31.93
C ILE A 6 11.01 29.24 32.14
N LEU A 7 10.09 28.75 32.96
CA LEU A 7 9.76 27.32 33.05
C LEU A 7 8.94 26.95 31.82
N ILE A 8 9.59 26.82 30.66
CA ILE A 8 9.01 26.07 29.54
C ILE A 8 9.07 24.61 29.95
N PHE A 9 7.99 24.15 30.56
CA PHE A 9 7.68 22.74 30.74
C PHE A 9 7.76 22.09 29.34
N PRO A 10 8.60 21.07 29.10
CA PRO A 10 8.61 20.42 27.81
C PRO A 10 7.26 19.73 27.68
N LEU A 11 6.44 20.21 26.74
CA LEU A 11 5.27 19.48 26.28
C LEU A 11 5.79 18.12 25.82
N LEU A 12 5.39 17.08 26.55
CA LEU A 12 5.70 15.69 26.26
C LEU A 12 5.26 15.39 24.83
N VAL A 13 6.21 15.44 23.90
CA VAL A 13 6.03 15.03 22.51
C VAL A 13 5.86 13.52 22.49
N ASN A 14 4.62 13.07 22.57
CA ASN A 14 4.26 11.66 22.42
C ASN A 14 4.46 11.28 20.94
N SER A 15 5.67 10.89 20.58
CA SER A 15 5.97 10.33 19.27
C SER A 15 5.34 8.93 19.20
N ALA A 16 4.07 8.85 18.82
CA ALA A 16 3.50 7.60 18.37
C ALA A 16 4.25 7.20 17.09
N TYR A 17 5.17 6.25 17.20
CA TYR A 17 5.86 5.66 16.05
C TYR A 17 4.82 4.90 15.24
N ALA A 18 4.23 5.55 14.23
CA ALA A 18 3.41 4.86 13.25
C ALA A 18 4.32 3.94 12.42
N MET A 19 4.24 2.63 12.66
CA MET A 19 4.93 1.63 11.87
C MET A 19 4.30 1.60 10.47
N THR A 20 4.82 2.41 9.56
CA THR A 20 4.40 2.35 8.15
C THR A 20 4.77 1.00 7.57
N ASN A 21 3.91 0.43 6.71
CA ASN A 21 4.20 -0.84 6.05
C ASN A 21 5.45 -0.70 5.16
N PRO A 22 6.55 -1.43 5.44
CA PRO A 22 7.79 -1.28 4.68
C PRO A 22 7.65 -1.59 3.18
N ALA A 23 6.77 -2.53 2.81
CA ALA A 23 6.52 -2.87 1.41
C ALA A 23 5.77 -1.75 0.69
N SER A 24 4.78 -1.15 1.34
CA SER A 24 4.09 0.03 0.85
C SER A 24 5.06 1.20 0.61
N VAL A 25 5.96 1.46 1.58
CA VAL A 25 6.99 2.50 1.46
C VAL A 25 7.99 2.17 0.34
N TYR A 26 8.35 0.90 0.18
CA TYR A 26 9.21 0.46 -0.92
C TYR A 26 8.57 0.76 -2.27
N CYS A 27 7.30 0.40 -2.47
CA CYS A 27 6.56 0.69 -3.70
C CYS A 27 6.62 2.18 -4.08
N LEU A 28 6.25 3.06 -3.13
CA LEU A 28 6.21 4.51 -3.36
C LEU A 28 7.60 5.08 -3.68
N ARG A 29 8.65 4.63 -2.97
CA ARG A 29 10.03 5.09 -3.22
C ARG A 29 10.58 4.68 -4.58
N HIS A 30 10.03 3.64 -5.21
CA HIS A 30 10.47 3.13 -6.51
C HIS A 30 9.53 3.56 -7.65
N GLY A 31 8.76 4.64 -7.44
CA GLY A 31 7.94 5.24 -8.49
C GLY A 31 6.64 4.48 -8.81
N GLY A 32 6.26 3.52 -7.96
CA GLY A 32 4.96 2.87 -8.04
C GLY A 32 3.89 3.64 -7.27
N GLU A 33 2.64 3.43 -7.68
CA GLU A 33 1.46 3.88 -6.95
C GLU A 33 0.91 2.72 -6.11
N LEU A 34 0.72 2.94 -4.80
CA LEU A 34 0.12 1.94 -3.93
C LEU A 34 -1.40 1.94 -4.05
N LYS A 35 -1.97 0.77 -4.37
CA LYS A 35 -3.41 0.49 -4.30
C LYS A 35 -3.68 -0.53 -3.20
N ILE A 36 -4.69 -0.28 -2.39
CA ILE A 36 -5.12 -1.22 -1.36
C ILE A 36 -6.18 -2.15 -1.94
N MET A 37 -5.89 -3.44 -1.95
CA MET A 37 -6.84 -4.49 -2.28
C MET A 37 -7.83 -4.65 -1.12
N LYS A 38 -9.13 -4.60 -1.43
CA LYS A 38 -10.19 -4.87 -0.47
C LYS A 38 -10.80 -6.24 -0.75
N GLY A 39 -11.02 -7.01 0.31
CA GLY A 39 -11.75 -8.27 0.25
C GLY A 39 -13.25 -8.03 0.02
N ALA A 40 -14.00 -9.10 -0.26
CA ALA A 40 -15.45 -9.04 -0.49
C ALA A 40 -16.25 -8.43 0.68
N ALA A 41 -15.72 -8.54 1.91
CA ALA A 41 -16.30 -7.93 3.11
C ALA A 41 -15.84 -6.46 3.35
N GLY A 42 -15.11 -5.85 2.42
CA GLY A 42 -14.68 -4.44 2.49
C GLY A 42 -13.39 -4.18 3.30
N GLY A 43 -12.88 -5.18 4.02
CA GLY A 43 -11.59 -5.08 4.73
C GLY A 43 -10.39 -5.06 3.77
N ALA A 44 -9.32 -4.35 4.13
CA ALA A 44 -8.05 -4.38 3.39
C ALA A 44 -7.37 -5.75 3.54
N VAL A 45 -6.96 -6.36 2.44
CA VAL A 45 -6.35 -7.71 2.41
C VAL A 45 -4.91 -7.71 1.88
N GLY A 46 -4.44 -6.60 1.29
CA GLY A 46 -3.06 -6.46 0.84
C GLY A 46 -2.84 -5.19 -0.01
N GLY A 47 -1.58 -4.84 -0.23
CA GLY A 47 -1.19 -3.74 -1.12
C GLY A 47 -0.72 -4.23 -2.49
N ILE A 48 -1.00 -3.43 -3.51
CA ILE A 48 -0.60 -3.64 -4.89
C ILE A 48 0.19 -2.43 -5.33
N CYS A 49 1.40 -2.65 -5.82
CA CYS A 49 2.22 -1.63 -6.44
C CYS A 49 1.91 -1.58 -7.94
N VAL A 50 1.36 -0.45 -8.41
CA VAL A 50 0.99 -0.22 -9.81
C VAL A 50 2.00 0.71 -10.46
N PHE A 51 2.52 0.35 -11.63
CA PHE A 51 3.57 1.09 -12.32
C PHE A 51 3.02 1.90 -13.50
N HIS A 52 3.83 2.82 -14.04
CA HIS A 52 3.43 3.74 -15.12
C HIS A 52 2.97 3.02 -16.41
N ASN A 53 3.57 1.88 -16.72
CA ASN A 53 3.17 1.00 -17.84
C ASN A 53 1.92 0.16 -17.55
N LYS A 54 1.23 0.41 -16.43
CA LYS A 54 0.06 -0.34 -15.94
C LYS A 54 0.34 -1.78 -15.51
N SER A 55 1.61 -2.19 -15.46
CA SER A 55 1.98 -3.44 -14.79
C SER A 55 1.74 -3.33 -13.29
N TYR A 56 1.71 -4.45 -12.59
CA TYR A 56 1.51 -4.45 -11.15
C TYR A 56 2.12 -5.66 -10.46
N CYS A 57 2.58 -5.43 -9.23
CA CYS A 57 3.05 -6.47 -8.33
C CYS A 57 2.32 -6.33 -6.99
N GLU A 58 2.04 -7.45 -6.32
CA GLU A 58 1.79 -7.40 -4.88
C GLU A 58 3.01 -6.77 -4.15
N GLU A 59 2.75 -5.91 -3.17
CA GLU A 59 3.77 -5.01 -2.60
C GLU A 59 4.95 -5.75 -1.95
N TRP A 60 4.71 -6.85 -1.24
CA TRP A 60 5.77 -7.65 -0.62
C TRP A 60 6.59 -8.41 -1.64
N SER A 61 5.93 -8.89 -2.70
CA SER A 61 6.56 -9.59 -3.81
C SER A 61 7.48 -8.66 -4.58
N TYR A 62 7.07 -7.41 -4.78
CA TYR A 62 7.93 -6.38 -5.35
C TYR A 62 9.11 -6.03 -4.43
N SER A 63 8.84 -5.77 -3.15
CA SER A 63 9.90 -5.38 -2.20
C SER A 63 10.95 -6.47 -1.99
N ARG A 64 10.62 -7.73 -2.25
CA ARG A 64 11.52 -8.90 -2.16
C ARG A 64 12.15 -9.27 -3.50
N GLY A 65 11.85 -8.58 -4.58
CA GLY A 65 12.36 -8.88 -5.93
C GLY A 65 11.79 -10.15 -6.56
N ILE A 66 10.68 -10.69 -6.02
CA ILE A 66 9.95 -11.82 -6.60
C ILE A 66 9.23 -11.39 -7.88
N CYS A 67 8.78 -10.13 -7.93
CA CYS A 67 8.16 -9.49 -9.07
C CYS A 67 8.91 -8.22 -9.46
N LYS A 68 8.94 -7.90 -10.76
CA LYS A 68 9.54 -6.69 -11.33
C LYS A 68 8.47 -5.71 -11.82
N SER A 69 8.84 -4.43 -11.97
CA SER A 69 7.96 -3.36 -12.46
C SER A 69 7.50 -3.49 -13.91
N SER A 70 7.91 -4.54 -14.62
CA SER A 70 7.43 -4.89 -15.96
C SER A 70 6.52 -6.12 -15.96
N GLU A 71 6.21 -6.67 -14.78
CA GLU A 71 5.49 -7.93 -14.64
C GLU A 71 4.10 -7.73 -14.01
N TYR A 72 3.26 -8.74 -14.18
CA TYR A 72 1.92 -8.82 -13.61
C TYR A 72 1.92 -9.97 -12.60
N TYR A 73 1.98 -9.67 -11.30
CA TYR A 73 2.14 -10.69 -10.27
C TYR A 73 1.25 -10.46 -9.06
N LEU A 74 0.50 -11.51 -8.68
CA LEU A 74 -0.28 -11.58 -7.45
C LEU A 74 -0.12 -12.99 -6.84
N PRO A 75 0.24 -13.11 -5.55
CA PRO A 75 0.63 -14.39 -4.95
C PRO A 75 -0.56 -15.33 -4.68
N GLU A 76 -1.78 -14.82 -4.46
CA GLU A 76 -2.94 -15.67 -4.18
C GLU A 76 -3.68 -16.10 -5.47
N ARG A 77 -3.11 -17.04 -6.21
CA ARG A 77 -3.87 -17.81 -7.20
C ARG A 77 -4.77 -18.84 -6.48
N ARG A 78 -5.87 -18.40 -5.86
CA ARG A 78 -6.93 -19.33 -5.40
C ARG A 78 -7.51 -20.02 -6.64
N ILE A 79 -7.46 -21.35 -6.71
CA ILE A 79 -8.06 -22.12 -7.81
C ILE A 79 -9.51 -21.66 -8.00
N GLY A 80 -9.85 -21.17 -9.21
CA GLY A 80 -11.16 -20.62 -9.54
C GLY A 80 -11.37 -19.12 -9.27
N THR A 81 -10.33 -18.37 -8.90
CA THR A 81 -10.40 -16.91 -8.67
C THR A 81 -9.48 -16.16 -9.65
N ASN A 82 -10.02 -15.17 -10.34
CA ASN A 82 -9.28 -14.20 -11.13
C ASN A 82 -9.20 -12.87 -10.36
N TYR A 83 -8.25 -12.03 -10.72
CA TYR A 83 -8.24 -10.64 -10.27
C TYR A 83 -8.90 -9.78 -11.34
N CYS A 84 -9.92 -9.00 -10.95
CA CYS A 84 -10.60 -8.06 -11.83
C CYS A 84 -10.17 -6.64 -11.48
N PHE A 85 -9.88 -5.86 -12.52
CA PHE A 85 -9.57 -4.44 -12.42
C PHE A 85 -10.82 -3.65 -12.78
N ALA A 86 -11.40 -2.91 -11.85
CA ALA A 86 -12.36 -1.87 -12.17
C ALA A 86 -11.71 -0.51 -11.98
N GLN A 87 -11.57 0.22 -13.09
CA GLN A 87 -11.33 1.64 -13.05
C GLN A 87 -12.68 2.33 -12.82
N LEU A 88 -12.93 2.78 -11.59
CA LEU A 88 -14.14 3.57 -11.31
C LEU A 88 -14.01 4.95 -11.94
N VAL A 89 -15.10 5.43 -12.54
CA VAL A 89 -15.15 6.68 -13.32
C VAL A 89 -14.64 7.89 -12.50
N ASN A 90 -14.80 7.87 -11.17
CA ASN A 90 -14.52 9.03 -10.30
C ASN A 90 -13.56 8.81 -9.11
N LYS A 91 -12.90 7.65 -8.93
CA LYS A 91 -11.82 7.45 -7.92
C LYS A 91 -10.86 6.32 -8.29
N ASN A 92 -9.64 6.42 -7.74
CA ASN A 92 -8.53 5.45 -7.68
C ASN A 92 -8.87 4.02 -8.14
N LEU A 93 -8.10 3.50 -9.10
CA LEU A 93 -8.13 2.10 -9.56
C LEU A 93 -8.40 1.12 -8.41
N ILE A 94 -9.49 0.36 -8.50
CA ILE A 94 -9.84 -0.69 -7.52
C ILE A 94 -9.52 -2.05 -8.14
N ILE A 95 -8.70 -2.81 -7.41
CA ILE A 95 -8.37 -4.19 -7.72
C ILE A 95 -9.17 -5.05 -6.75
N TYR A 96 -10.02 -5.93 -7.27
CA TYR A 96 -10.79 -6.86 -6.45
C TYR A 96 -10.66 -8.28 -6.98
N LEU A 97 -10.70 -9.24 -6.05
CA LEU A 97 -10.82 -10.66 -6.37
C LEU A 97 -12.20 -10.91 -6.98
N CYS A 98 -12.25 -11.55 -8.14
CA CYS A 98 -13.48 -11.98 -8.80
C CYS A 98 -13.40 -13.48 -9.08
N LYS A 99 -14.52 -14.20 -9.02
CA LYS A 99 -14.52 -15.62 -9.41
C LYS A 99 -14.32 -15.72 -10.92
N ALA A 100 -13.41 -16.60 -11.36
CA ALA A 100 -13.33 -16.96 -12.77
C ALA A 100 -14.65 -17.63 -13.18
N LYS A 101 -15.28 -17.16 -14.26
CA LYS A 101 -16.41 -17.89 -14.88
C LYS A 101 -15.89 -19.13 -15.59
#